data_AF-A0A0S8E3E3-F1
#
_entry.id   AF-A0A0S8E3E3-F1
#
_cell.length_a   1.000
_cell.length_b   1.000
_cell.length_c   1.000
_cell.angle_alpha   90.00
_cell.angle_beta   90.00
_cell.angle_gamma   90.00
#
_symmetry.space_group_name_H-M   'P 1'
#
loop_
_entity.id
_entity.type
_entity.pdbx_description
1 polymer ?
#
loop_
_entity_poly.entity_id
_entity_poly.type
_entity_poly.pdbx_seq_one_letter_code
_entity_poly.pdbx_strand_id
1 'polypeptide(L)' 'MDDEPFIIKVTLQEGDPRVCDYCDKFLVDEDGIAVEDCFSTDYGLMCRKCLGRIKPISSHRQGNNVKNESWYKGF' A
#
# COMPACT_ATOMS: atom_id res chain seq x y z
N MET A 1 -21.05 -22.06 18.89
CA MET A 1 -21.10 -21.53 17.52
C MET A 1 -19.71 -21.03 17.26
N ASP A 2 -18.93 -21.78 16.50
CA ASP A 2 -17.64 -21.32 16.01
C ASP A 2 -17.94 -20.29 14.93
N ASP A 3 -17.84 -19.01 15.27
CA ASP A 3 -17.93 -17.93 14.30
C ASP A 3 -16.67 -18.00 13.42
N GLU A 4 -16.76 -18.74 12.32
CA GLU A 4 -15.69 -18.72 11.31
C GLU A 4 -15.51 -17.28 10.80
N PRO A 5 -14.26 -16.78 10.75
CA PRO A 5 -14.01 -15.41 10.31
C PRO A 5 -14.43 -15.25 8.85
N PHE A 6 -15.32 -14.30 8.58
CA PHE A 6 -15.64 -13.89 7.23
C PHE A 6 -14.49 -13.03 6.69
N ILE A 7 -13.89 -13.44 5.57
CA ILE A 7 -12.79 -12.71 4.93
C ILE A 7 -13.37 -11.81 3.84
N ILE A 8 -13.33 -10.50 4.05
CA ILE A 8 -13.60 -9.52 3.00
C ILE A 8 -12.32 -9.35 2.18
N LYS A 9 -12.34 -9.77 0.92
CA LYS A 9 -11.27 -9.47 -0.05
C LYS A 9 -11.68 -8.25 -0.86
N VAL A 10 -10.95 -7.15 -0.69
CA VAL A 10 -11.09 -5.96 -1.54
C VAL A 10 -10.12 -6.14 -2.72
N THR A 11 -10.66 -6.28 -3.92
CA THR A 11 -9.86 -6.28 -5.16
C THR A 11 -9.71 -4.83 -5.61
N LEU A 12 -8.48 -4.32 -5.56
CA LEU A 12 -8.14 -2.99 -6.08
C LEU A 12 -7.87 -3.12 -7.58
N GLN A 13 -8.37 -2.17 -8.36
CA GLN A 13 -8.16 -2.10 -9.80
C GLN A 13 -6.87 -1.33 -10.11
N GLU A 14 -6.32 -1.57 -11.30
CA GLU A 14 -5.23 -0.74 -11.82
C GLU A 14 -5.74 0.70 -11.98
N GLY A 15 -5.02 1.65 -11.38
CA GLY A 15 -5.42 3.05 -11.35
C GLY A 15 -6.10 3.48 -10.05
N ASP A 16 -6.40 2.56 -9.14
CA ASP A 16 -6.85 2.94 -7.80
C ASP A 16 -5.68 3.58 -7.03
N PRO A 17 -5.87 4.80 -6.50
CA PRO A 17 -4.84 5.44 -5.69
C PRO A 17 -4.58 4.61 -4.43
N ARG A 18 -3.32 4.64 -3.96
CA ARG A 18 -2.94 3.92 -2.74
C ARG A 18 -2.71 4.89 -1.61
N VAL A 19 -3.24 4.53 -0.46
CA VAL A 19 -3.09 5.28 0.78
C VAL A 19 -2.24 4.49 1.77
N CYS A 20 -1.78 5.15 2.82
CA CYS A 20 -1.20 4.49 3.96
C CYS A 20 -2.30 3.71 4.70
N ASP A 21 -2.12 2.41 4.89
CA ASP A 21 -3.10 1.53 5.55
C ASP A 21 -3.32 1.83 7.06
N TYR A 22 -2.62 2.83 7.61
CA TYR A 22 -2.72 3.22 9.02
C TYR A 22 -3.27 4.63 9.26
N CYS A 23 -3.03 5.57 8.34
CA CYS A 23 -3.42 6.97 8.51
C CYS A 23 -4.14 7.55 7.29
N ASP A 24 -4.47 6.71 6.31
CA ASP A 24 -5.20 7.03 5.07
C ASP A 24 -4.56 8.13 4.22
N LYS A 25 -3.30 8.46 4.49
CA LYS A 25 -2.56 9.45 3.70
C LYS A 25 -2.31 8.91 2.30
N PHE A 26 -2.61 9.70 1.26
CA PHE A 26 -2.26 9.36 -0.12
C PHE A 26 -0.75 9.15 -0.30
N LEU A 27 -0.40 8.02 -0.92
CA LEU A 27 0.98 7.59 -1.18
C LEU A 27 1.25 7.34 -2.66
N VAL A 28 0.24 6.90 -3.42
CA VAL A 28 0.32 6.66 -4.86
C VAL A 28 -0.93 7.24 -5.51
N ASP A 29 -0.76 7.98 -6.60
CA ASP A 29 -1.86 8.52 -7.40
C ASP A 29 -2.42 7.50 -8.40
N GLU A 30 -3.42 7.92 -9.18
CA GLU A 30 -4.10 7.12 -10.20
C GLU A 30 -3.18 6.74 -11.37
N ASP A 31 -2.09 7.50 -11.56
CA ASP A 31 -1.06 7.22 -12.55
C ASP A 31 0.01 6.25 -12.03
N GLY A 32 -0.18 5.67 -10.83
CA GLY A 32 0.77 4.75 -10.23
C GLY A 32 2.12 5.42 -9.90
N ILE A 33 2.11 6.73 -9.63
CA ILE A 33 3.28 7.49 -9.22
C ILE A 33 3.23 7.70 -7.72
N ALA A 34 4.35 7.40 -7.04
CA ALA A 34 4.49 7.66 -5.62
C ALA A 34 4.47 9.18 -5.36
N VAL A 35 3.43 9.71 -4.73
CA VAL A 35 3.33 11.13 -4.38
C VAL A 35 4.14 11.47 -3.13
N GLU A 36 4.53 10.46 -2.35
CA GLU A 36 5.47 10.54 -1.23
C GLU A 36 6.24 9.21 -1.08
N ASP A 37 7.27 9.22 -0.23
CA ASP A 37 7.98 8.00 0.17
C ASP A 37 7.03 6.98 0.81
N CYS A 38 6.95 5.79 0.22
CA CYS A 38 6.08 4.71 0.64
C CYS A 38 6.83 3.40 0.83
N PHE A 39 6.32 2.58 1.74
CA PHE A 39 7.01 1.40 2.26
C PHE A 39 6.04 0.23 2.32
N SER A 40 6.29 -0.81 1.53
CA SER A 40 5.52 -2.05 1.60
C SER A 40 6.04 -2.90 2.76
N THR A 41 5.13 -3.40 3.59
CA THR A 41 5.42 -4.19 4.78
C THR A 41 4.50 -5.42 4.85
N ASP A 42 4.77 -6.33 5.78
CA ASP A 42 3.87 -7.47 6.06
C ASP A 42 2.47 -7.04 6.55
N TYR A 43 2.31 -5.76 6.93
CA TYR A 43 1.06 -5.19 7.44
C TYR A 43 0.35 -4.28 6.44
N GLY A 44 0.89 -4.11 5.23
CA GLY A 44 0.38 -3.20 4.22
C GLY A 44 1.37 -2.09 3.83
N LEU A 45 0.88 -1.11 3.08
CA LEU A 45 1.60 0.05 2.59
C LEU A 45 1.60 1.16 3.65
N MET A 46 2.78 1.65 3.99
CA MET A 46 2.96 2.67 5.02
C MET A 46 3.67 3.91 4.52
N CYS A 47 3.31 5.05 5.08
CA CYS A 47 4.08 6.29 4.95
C CYS A 47 5.30 6.27 5.89
N ARG A 48 6.26 7.16 5.64
CA ARG A 48 7.46 7.31 6.49
C ARG A 48 7.15 7.50 7.98
N LYS A 49 6.07 8.22 8.31
CA LYS A 49 5.67 8.51 9.70
C LYS A 49 5.12 7.28 10.42
N CYS A 50 4.36 6.45 9.71
CA CYS A 50 3.72 5.26 10.28
C CYS A 50 4.66 4.04 10.32
N LEU A 51 5.70 3.99 9.47
CA LEU A 51 6.64 2.88 9.42
C LEU A 51 7.33 2.60 10.76
N GLY A 52 7.74 3.64 11.50
CA GLY A 52 8.44 3.51 12.77
C GLY A 52 9.71 2.66 12.67
N ARG A 53 9.71 1.49 13.33
CA ARG A 53 10.84 0.53 13.35
C ARG A 53 10.58 -0.72 12.49
N ILE A 54 9.47 -0.77 11.77
CA ILE A 54 9.13 -1.91 10.90
C ILE A 54 10.13 -1.96 9.74
N LYS A 55 10.65 -3.15 9.45
CA LYS A 55 11.54 -3.36 8.31
C LYS A 55 10.67 -3.48 7.04
N PRO A 56 10.84 -2.59 6.05
CA PRO A 56 10.07 -2.69 4.80
C PRO A 56 10.56 -3.87 3.95
N ILE A 57 9.62 -4.49 3.23
CA ILE A 57 9.87 -5.47 2.18
C ILE A 57 10.40 -4.74 0.94
N SER A 58 9.73 -3.65 0.55
CA SER A 58 10.17 -2.74 -0.50
C SER A 58 9.89 -1.29 -0.14
N SER A 59 10.58 -0.36 -0.79
CA SER A 59 10.44 1.07 -0.55
C SER A 59 10.56 1.84 -1.85
N HIS A 60 9.69 2.83 -2.05
CA HIS A 60 9.71 3.71 -3.21
C HIS A 60 9.77 5.16 -2.73
N ARG A 61 10.57 5.96 -3.41
CA ARG A 61 10.66 7.39 -3.14
C ARG A 61 9.59 8.14 -3.91
N GLN A 62 9.28 9.35 -3.46
CA GLN A 62 8.45 10.28 -4.21
C GLN A 62 8.93 10.41 -5.68
N GLY A 63 7.99 10.33 -6.62
CA GLY A 63 8.21 10.36 -8.07
C GLY A 63 8.47 9.00 -8.72
N ASN A 64 8.68 7.94 -7.93
CA ASN A 64 8.87 6.60 -8.50
C ASN A 64 7.56 6.09 -9.13
N ASN A 65 7.69 5.44 -10.29
CA ASN A 65 6.60 4.67 -10.88
C ASN A 65 6.52 3.28 -10.21
N VAL A 66 5.35 2.94 -9.67
CA VAL A 66 5.10 1.69 -8.95
C VAL A 66 4.10 0.78 -9.64
N LYS A 67 3.72 1.06 -10.90
CA LYS A 67 2.73 0.23 -11.63
C LYS A 67 3.14 -1.24 -11.76
N ASN A 68 4.44 -1.54 -11.70
CA ASN A 68 4.95 -2.90 -11.78
C ASN A 68 5.03 -3.63 -10.44
N GLU A 69 4.72 -2.96 -9.34
CA GLU A 69 4.72 -3.56 -8.02
C GLU A 69 3.56 -4.52 -7.82
N SER A 70 3.85 -5.66 -7.19
CA SER A 70 2.89 -6.73 -6.98
C SER A 70 1.74 -6.32 -6.05
N TRP A 71 2.03 -5.52 -5.03
CA TRP A 71 1.03 -4.97 -4.10
C TRP A 71 0.14 -3.90 -4.74
N TYR A 72 0.60 -3.25 -5.82
CA TYR A 72 -0.17 -2.23 -6.55
C TYR A 72 -1.22 -2.88 -7.46
N LYS A 73 -0.84 -3.93 -8.20
CA LYS A 73 -1.70 -4.54 -9.23
C LYS A 73 -2.95 -5.25 -8.71
N GLY A 74 -3.02 -5.59 -7.42
CA GLY A 74 -4.07 -6.45 -6.88
C GLY A 74 -3.94 -7.88 -7.43
N PHE A 75 -3.80 -8.87 -6.55
CA PHE A 75 -3.79 -10.27 -6.97
C PHE A 75 -5.21 -10.85 -6.99
#